data_AF-A0A8S8Z6E6-F1
#
_entry.id   AF-A0A8S8Z6E6-F1
#
_cell.length_a   1.000
_cell.length_b   1.000
_cell.length_c   1.000
_cell.angle_alpha   90.00
_cell.angle_beta   90.00
_cell.angle_gamma   90.00
#
_symmetry.space_group_name_H-M   'P 1'
#
loop_
_entity.id
_entity.type
_entity.pdbx_description
1 polymer ?
#
loop_
_entity_poly.entity_id
_entity_poly.type
_entity_poly.pdbx_seq_one_letter_code
_entity_poly.pdbx_strand_id
1 'polypeptide(L)'
;MSEFEELISKLLEKVPELSRSVIEERINEKKEKVGAGYLTDQGAIFLVAADLGVSLEQTQNAEVAIKDLYIGAKEVTLESRVLNISPTKQFTKKDGSSFSLRTITVYDNNSTASVKLWDEKANLPD
;
A
#
# COMPACT_ATOMS: atom_id res chain seq x y z
N MET A 1 4.85 -7.62 -14.04
CA MET A 1 3.61 -7.53 -14.83
C MET A 1 3.11 -6.09 -14.67
N SER A 2 2.33 -5.51 -15.58
CA SER A 2 1.74 -4.19 -15.30
C SER A 2 0.57 -4.36 -14.32
N GLU A 3 0.32 -3.36 -13.47
CA GLU A 3 -0.82 -3.39 -12.53
C GLU A 3 -2.17 -3.58 -13.26
N PHE A 4 -2.27 -3.08 -14.50
CA PHE A 4 -3.41 -3.31 -15.38
C PHE A 4 -3.64 -4.79 -15.71
N GLU A 5 -2.59 -5.52 -16.11
CA GLU A 5 -2.68 -6.95 -16.43
C GLU A 5 -3.01 -7.80 -15.19
N GLU A 6 -2.51 -7.40 -14.02
CA GLU A 6 -2.84 -8.06 -12.75
C GLU A 6 -4.32 -7.89 -12.39
N LEU A 7 -4.87 -6.69 -12.55
CA LEU A 7 -6.29 -6.42 -12.31
C LEU A 7 -7.20 -7.15 -13.31
N ILE A 8 -6.84 -7.22 -14.60
CA ILE A 8 -7.59 -8.01 -15.59
C ILE A 8 -7.57 -9.50 -15.22
N SER A 9 -6.41 -10.03 -14.83
CA SER A 9 -6.28 -11.44 -14.45
C SER A 9 -7.17 -11.77 -13.25
N LYS A 10 -7.14 -10.93 -12.20
CA LYS A 10 -8.02 -11.09 -11.02
C LYS A 10 -9.50 -11.00 -11.37
N LEU A 11 -9.88 -10.14 -12.31
CA LEU A 11 -11.28 -10.03 -12.74
C LEU A 11 -11.72 -11.27 -13.52
N LEU A 12 -10.88 -11.77 -14.45
CA LEU A 12 -11.15 -13.00 -15.21
C LEU A 12 -11.27 -14.23 -14.31
N GLU A 13 -10.48 -14.33 -13.24
CA GLU A 13 -10.60 -15.40 -12.25
C GLU A 13 -11.96 -15.42 -11.55
N LYS A 14 -12.53 -14.23 -11.30
CA LYS A 14 -13.84 -14.08 -10.64
C LYS A 14 -15.03 -14.15 -11.60
N VAL A 15 -14.79 -13.96 -12.90
CA VAL A 15 -15.82 -13.92 -13.96
C VAL A 15 -15.40 -14.82 -15.13
N PRO A 16 -15.27 -16.14 -14.92
CA PRO A 16 -14.75 -17.08 -15.92
C PRO A 16 -15.64 -17.23 -17.16
N GLU A 17 -16.89 -16.77 -17.11
CA GLU A 17 -17.83 -16.77 -18.23
C GLU A 17 -17.54 -15.70 -19.29
N LEU A 18 -16.72 -14.69 -18.98
CA LEU A 18 -16.34 -13.65 -19.93
C LEU A 18 -14.94 -13.88 -20.47
N SER A 19 -14.77 -13.64 -21.77
CA SER A 19 -13.44 -13.60 -22.38
C SER A 19 -12.73 -12.29 -22.07
N ARG A 20 -11.40 -12.32 -22.13
CA ARG A 20 -10.55 -11.13 -22.00
C ARG A 20 -10.98 -10.01 -22.95
N SER A 21 -11.26 -10.34 -24.21
CA SER A 21 -11.68 -9.38 -25.23
C SER A 21 -12.97 -8.64 -24.85
N VAL A 22 -13.94 -9.33 -24.25
CA VAL A 22 -15.21 -8.73 -23.82
C VAL A 22 -15.00 -7.78 -22.64
N ILE A 23 -14.11 -8.14 -21.70
CA ILE A 23 -13.77 -7.26 -20.59
C ILE A 23 -13.06 -6.00 -21.10
N GLU A 24 -12.09 -6.14 -22.00
CA GLU A 24 -11.37 -5.01 -22.62
C GLU A 24 -12.31 -4.07 -23.40
N GLU A 25 -13.28 -4.63 -24.13
CA GLU A 25 -14.33 -3.85 -24.80
C GLU A 25 -15.15 -3.04 -23.79
N ARG A 26 -15.64 -3.67 -22.70
CA ARG A 26 -16.39 -2.97 -21.64
C ARG A 26 -15.56 -1.88 -20.95
N ILE A 27 -14.27 -2.09 -20.74
CA ILE A 27 -13.34 -1.09 -20.19
C ILE A 27 -13.27 0.12 -21.13
N ASN A 28 -13.08 -0.11 -22.42
CA ASN A 28 -13.02 0.96 -23.42
C ASN A 28 -14.35 1.73 -23.50
N GLU A 29 -15.49 1.03 -23.53
CA GLU A 29 -16.80 1.68 -23.47
C GLU A 29 -16.98 2.55 -22.22
N LYS A 30 -16.55 2.06 -21.05
CA LYS A 30 -16.66 2.81 -19.79
C LYS A 30 -15.82 4.08 -19.84
N LYS A 31 -14.62 4.01 -20.40
CA LYS A 31 -13.73 5.16 -20.61
C LYS A 31 -14.31 6.17 -21.58
N GLU A 32 -14.85 5.72 -22.70
CA GLU A 32 -15.50 6.60 -23.69
C GLU A 32 -16.71 7.32 -23.09
N LYS A 33 -17.56 6.61 -22.33
CA LYS A 33 -18.74 7.18 -21.67
C LYS A 33 -18.39 8.25 -20.62
N VAL A 34 -17.29 8.07 -19.89
CA VAL A 34 -16.84 9.05 -18.87
C VAL A 34 -16.07 10.21 -19.51
N GLY A 35 -15.37 9.96 -20.62
CA GLY A 35 -14.62 10.96 -21.37
C GLY A 35 -13.11 10.87 -21.11
N ALA A 36 -12.35 11.17 -22.16
CA ALA A 36 -10.89 11.13 -22.14
C ALA A 36 -10.32 12.03 -21.03
N GLY A 37 -9.40 11.49 -20.23
CA GLY A 37 -8.73 12.21 -19.15
C GLY A 37 -9.44 12.17 -17.80
N TYR A 38 -10.68 11.69 -17.73
CA TYR A 38 -11.44 11.59 -16.46
C TYR A 38 -11.49 10.18 -15.88
N LEU A 39 -11.13 9.16 -16.66
CA LEU A 39 -11.09 7.77 -16.21
C LEU A 39 -9.78 7.09 -16.63
N THR A 40 -9.07 6.56 -15.64
CA THR A 40 -7.88 5.73 -15.86
C THR A 40 -8.28 4.30 -16.24
N ASP A 41 -7.36 3.55 -16.85
CA ASP A 41 -7.59 2.14 -17.19
C ASP A 41 -7.94 1.30 -15.95
N GLN A 42 -7.24 1.53 -14.85
CA GLN A 42 -7.50 0.87 -13.57
C GLN A 42 -8.88 1.23 -13.03
N GLY A 43 -9.23 2.52 -13.02
CA GLY A 43 -10.54 2.98 -12.59
C GLY A 43 -11.67 2.37 -13.41
N ALA A 44 -11.47 2.24 -14.73
CA ALA A 44 -12.42 1.57 -15.62
C ALA A 44 -12.59 0.08 -15.27
N ILE A 45 -11.51 -0.64 -14.93
CA ILE A 45 -11.59 -2.04 -14.46
C ILE A 45 -12.43 -2.13 -13.18
N PHE A 46 -12.20 -1.26 -12.20
CA PHE A 46 -13.00 -1.25 -10.96
C PHE A 46 -14.49 -0.99 -11.22
N LEU A 47 -14.81 -0.08 -12.16
CA LEU A 47 -16.20 0.17 -12.52
C LEU A 47 -16.84 -1.01 -13.27
N VAL A 48 -16.11 -1.67 -14.16
CA VAL A 48 -16.60 -2.90 -14.83
C VAL A 48 -16.78 -4.02 -13.83
N ALA A 49 -15.86 -4.20 -12.87
CA ALA A 49 -16.00 -5.18 -11.81
C ALA A 49 -17.25 -4.90 -10.96
N ALA A 50 -17.48 -3.64 -10.58
CA ALA A 50 -18.68 -3.23 -9.85
C ALA A 50 -19.98 -3.51 -10.63
N ASP A 51 -20.02 -3.23 -11.94
CA ASP A 51 -21.15 -3.57 -12.80
C ASP A 51 -21.42 -5.09 -12.86
N LEU A 52 -20.36 -5.90 -12.73
CA LEU A 52 -20.42 -7.37 -12.70
C LEU A 52 -20.70 -7.93 -11.29
N GLY A 53 -20.91 -7.07 -10.28
CA GLY A 53 -21.12 -7.49 -8.89
C GLY A 53 -19.86 -8.05 -8.22
N VAL A 54 -18.68 -7.77 -8.79
CA VAL A 54 -17.38 -8.21 -8.29
C VAL A 54 -16.68 -7.08 -7.56
N SER A 55 -16.28 -7.33 -6.32
CA SER A 55 -15.32 -6.47 -5.63
C SER A 55 -13.90 -6.95 -5.93
N LEU A 56 -13.10 -6.10 -6.55
CA LEU A 56 -11.66 -6.29 -6.63
C LEU A 56 -11.07 -5.70 -5.36
N GLU A 57 -10.47 -6.54 -4.53
CA GLU A 57 -9.62 -6.04 -3.46
C GLU A 57 -8.43 -5.36 -4.14
N GLN A 58 -8.27 -4.06 -3.89
CA GLN A 58 -6.96 -3.45 -4.10
C GLN A 58 -5.99 -4.31 -3.29
N THR A 59 -4.96 -4.84 -3.94
CA THR A 59 -3.75 -5.25 -3.22
C THR A 59 -3.20 -3.96 -2.64
N GLN A 60 -3.77 -3.54 -1.50
CA GLN A 60 -3.29 -2.41 -0.76
C GLN A 60 -1.89 -2.79 -0.36
N ASN A 61 -0.98 -1.87 -0.68
CA ASN A 61 0.43 -1.89 -0.40
C ASN A 61 1.26 -2.65 -1.43
N ALA A 62 1.58 -1.96 -2.52
CA ALA A 62 2.91 -2.16 -3.10
C ALA A 62 3.92 -1.92 -1.96
N GLU A 63 4.56 -3.00 -1.50
CA GLU A 63 5.60 -2.89 -0.48
C GLU A 63 6.68 -1.95 -0.97
N VAL A 64 6.88 -0.85 -0.25
CA VAL A 64 7.89 0.15 -0.61
C VAL A 64 9.20 -0.28 0.02
N ALA A 65 10.25 -0.41 -0.78
CA ALA A 65 11.59 -0.66 -0.25
C ALA A 65 12.11 0.57 0.51
N ILE A 66 12.91 0.34 1.56
CA ILE A 66 13.49 1.40 2.41
C ILE A 66 14.26 2.42 1.57
N LYS A 67 15.00 1.97 0.56
CA LYS A 67 15.77 2.85 -0.34
C LYS A 67 14.91 3.82 -1.16
N ASP A 68 13.65 3.49 -1.37
CA ASP A 68 12.72 4.25 -2.20
C ASP A 68 11.83 5.19 -1.34
N LEU A 69 12.03 5.20 -0.03
CA LEU A 69 11.38 6.15 0.87
C LEU A 69 11.88 7.58 0.62
N TYR A 70 10.95 8.51 0.56
CA TYR A 70 11.26 9.93 0.41
C TYR A 70 10.34 10.79 1.30
N ILE A 71 10.78 12.01 1.57
CA ILE A 71 10.01 12.96 2.39
C ILE A 71 8.71 13.32 1.65
N GLY A 72 7.58 13.12 2.33
CA GLY A 72 6.26 13.41 1.77
C GLY A 72 5.53 12.19 1.20
N ALA A 73 6.16 11.00 1.18
CA ALA A 73 5.45 9.75 0.92
C ALA A 73 4.29 9.56 1.91
N LYS A 74 3.15 9.08 1.41
CA LYS A 74 1.92 8.83 2.18
C LYS A 74 1.50 7.38 2.02
N GLU A 75 0.79 6.84 3.01
CA GLU A 75 0.24 5.47 2.98
C GLU A 75 1.29 4.40 2.64
N VAL A 76 2.44 4.51 3.31
CA VAL A 76 3.56 3.59 3.11
C VAL A 76 3.40 2.35 3.99
N THR A 77 3.54 1.20 3.35
CA THR A 77 3.68 -0.09 4.03
C THR A 77 5.02 -0.69 3.64
N LEU A 78 5.74 -1.17 4.65
CA LEU A 78 7.08 -1.72 4.54
C LEU A 78 7.09 -3.09 5.20
N GLU A 79 7.46 -4.12 4.44
CA GLU A 79 7.86 -5.41 4.99
C GLU A 79 9.39 -5.38 5.25
N SER A 80 9.83 -5.66 6.47
CA SER A 80 11.26 -5.62 6.82
C SER A 80 11.59 -6.51 8.01
N ARG A 81 12.86 -6.85 8.13
CA ARG A 81 13.41 -7.59 9.27
C ARG A 81 13.87 -6.63 10.36
N VAL A 82 13.46 -6.86 11.60
CA VAL A 82 14.01 -6.17 12.76
C VAL A 82 15.40 -6.75 13.07
N LEU A 83 16.43 -5.91 13.02
CA LEU A 83 17.80 -6.30 13.36
C LEU A 83 18.14 -6.04 14.83
N ASN A 84 17.60 -4.97 15.39
CA ASN A 84 17.88 -4.58 16.77
C ASN A 84 16.70 -3.80 17.35
N ILE A 85 16.45 -4.02 18.64
CA ILE A 85 15.46 -3.29 19.42
C ILE A 85 16.20 -2.69 20.63
N SER A 86 16.32 -1.36 20.67
CA SER A 86 16.97 -0.68 21.80
C SER A 86 16.05 -0.64 23.02
N PRO A 87 16.58 -0.56 24.25
CA PRO A 87 15.76 -0.34 25.44
C PRO A 87 14.96 0.98 25.35
N THR A 88 13.77 0.98 25.94
CA THR A 88 12.93 2.18 26.06
C THR A 88 13.58 3.19 27.00
N LYS A 89 13.56 4.47 26.59
CA LYS A 89 14.07 5.59 27.37
C LYS A 89 12.96 6.62 27.62
N GLN A 90 12.88 7.14 28.83
CA GLN A 90 11.96 8.22 29.18
C GLN A 90 12.70 9.56 29.18
N PHE A 91 12.06 10.59 28.63
CA PHE A 91 12.59 11.95 28.53
C PHE A 91 11.57 12.95 29.07
N THR A 92 12.06 14.07 29.60
CA THR A 92 11.22 15.17 30.11
C THR A 92 11.24 16.34 29.11
N LYS A 93 10.07 16.84 28.75
CA LYS A 93 9.88 18.02 27.88
C LYS A 93 10.11 19.31 28.68
N LYS A 94 10.20 20.43 27.96
CA LYS A 94 10.38 21.77 28.57
C LYS A 94 9.24 22.17 29.51
N ASP A 95 8.03 21.65 29.28
CA ASP A 95 6.84 21.89 30.10
C ASP A 95 6.73 20.97 31.33
N GLY A 96 7.73 20.10 31.55
CA GLY A 96 7.76 19.14 32.66
C GLY A 96 7.04 17.83 32.37
N SER A 97 6.29 17.71 31.27
CA SER A 97 5.68 16.44 30.88
C SER A 97 6.74 15.43 30.39
N SER A 98 6.49 14.13 30.55
CA SER A 98 7.40 13.09 30.06
C SER A 98 6.90 12.41 28.79
N PHE A 99 7.80 11.88 27.97
CA PHE A 99 7.50 10.97 26.86
C PHE A 99 8.47 9.80 26.82
N SER A 100 8.05 8.69 26.24
CA SER A 100 8.91 7.51 26.03
C SER A 100 9.39 7.46 24.59
N LEU A 101 10.62 7.01 24.39
CA LEU A 101 11.23 6.81 23.07
C LEU A 101 11.96 5.47 23.03
N ARG A 102 11.68 4.69 21.99
CA ARG A 102 12.39 3.45 21.65
C ARG A 102 12.84 3.53 20.20
N THR A 103 14.05 3.07 19.90
CA THR A 103 14.54 3.00 18.52
C THR A 103 14.71 1.55 18.12
N ILE A 104 14.13 1.17 16.99
CA ILE A 104 14.35 -0.12 16.34
C ILE A 104 15.11 0.10 15.03
N THR A 105 15.98 -0.85 14.69
CA THR A 105 16.66 -0.88 13.41
C THR A 105 16.02 -1.94 12.54
N VAL A 106 15.52 -1.55 11.38
CA VAL A 106 14.93 -2.46 10.39
C VAL A 106 15.81 -2.56 9.16
N TYR A 107 15.72 -3.69 8.46
CA TYR A 107 16.50 -4.02 7.29
C TYR A 107 15.64 -4.74 6.24
N ASP A 108 15.82 -4.37 4.98
CA ASP A 108 15.22 -5.03 3.81
C ASP A 108 16.30 -5.49 2.84
N ASN A 109 16.02 -5.56 1.53
CA ASN A 109 16.96 -5.92 0.47
C ASN A 109 18.14 -4.91 0.32
N ASN A 110 19.06 -4.94 1.29
CA ASN A 110 20.30 -4.17 1.42
C ASN A 110 20.21 -2.75 2.01
N SER A 111 19.05 -2.30 2.48
CA SER A 111 18.93 -1.00 3.14
C SER A 111 18.56 -1.15 4.61
N THR A 112 19.02 -0.21 5.44
CA THR A 112 18.65 -0.14 6.84
C THR A 112 17.95 1.18 7.13
N ALA A 113 17.01 1.17 8.07
CA ALA A 113 16.37 2.37 8.59
C ALA A 113 16.24 2.30 10.11
N SER A 114 16.32 3.47 10.76
CA SER A 114 16.02 3.63 12.17
C SER A 114 14.58 4.11 12.33
N VAL A 115 13.75 3.34 13.03
CA VAL A 115 12.36 3.70 13.34
C VAL A 115 12.28 4.16 14.78
N LYS A 116 11.78 5.38 14.99
CA LYS A 116 11.54 5.96 16.32
C LYS A 116 10.10 5.71 16.74
N LEU A 117 9.93 4.93 17.81
CA LEU A 117 8.65 4.65 18.44
C LEU A 117 8.48 5.58 19.64
N TRP A 118 7.32 6.21 19.75
CA TRP A 118 7.02 7.20 20.78
C TRP A 118 5.92 6.68 21.71
N ASP A 119 5.98 7.08 22.98
CA ASP A 119 4.97 6.84 24.01
C ASP A 119 4.52 5.38 24.08
N GLU A 120 3.23 5.10 23.86
CA GLU A 120 2.69 3.74 23.93
C GLU A 120 3.44 2.77 23.00
N LYS A 121 3.81 3.22 21.79
CA LYS A 121 4.56 2.40 20.82
C LYS A 121 5.97 2.11 21.30
N ALA A 122 6.54 2.97 22.14
CA ALA A 122 7.86 2.75 22.73
C ALA A 122 7.86 1.66 23.80
N ASN A 123 6.70 1.23 24.31
CA ASN A 123 6.59 0.22 25.38
C ASN A 123 6.07 -1.14 24.86
N LEU A 124 6.01 -1.32 23.53
CA LEU A 124 5.66 -2.61 22.94
C LEU A 124 6.69 -3.68 23.37
N PRO A 125 6.24 -4.91 23.68
CA PRO A 125 7.12 -6.02 24.06
C PRO A 125 8.06 -6.41 22.90
N ASP A 126 9.12 -7.13 23.26
CA ASP A 126 10.08 -7.72 22.31
C ASP A 126 9.58 -9.01 21.68
#